data_AF-A0ABD3RTJ2-F1
#
_entry.id   AF-A0ABD3RTJ2-F1
#
_cell.length_a   1.000
_cell.length_b   1.000
_cell.length_c   1.000
_cell.angle_alpha   90.00
_cell.angle_beta   90.00
_cell.angle_gamma   90.00
#
_symmetry.space_group_name_H-M   'P 1'
#
loop_
_entity.id
_entity.type
_entity.pdbx_description
1 polymer ?
#
loop_
_entity_poly.entity_id
_entity_poly.type
_entity_poly.pdbx_seq_one_letter_code
_entity_poly.pdbx_strand_id
1 'polypeptide(L)'
;MIAGETRPNPANKRNKKDKRKRRRPSGRDDDGGVESRSTTSIENCPTVANDDMGTTIIRSNGRVRFGDFPYPTDYNDHFETPARAYEDIFPLLEYILAGWGKDDAGKITTDTTIAGPQGRHGCENEAIIYDPYYCAGRAASLLDDVFRRNEPHPRIRIQHEKRDFYRDIEQNTVPRYDILVTNPPYSGNHKERCLDFAVGQLRRYARPFFLLMPNYVAMKEYFRRTVLEGSTGPKKGLHTFYIAPSPDNPYEYDHPDGTGHQVPPFNSVWFCGLACKVVGTAQNKSVIDAFIRFHSTRDPSRRGGKPRIVSSLQELINVGGVSGERRKNPRQRRRMRMQQAASLGSHRDAAAVGKSVEVNAGNTLGTRLTNKKKKIGK
;
A
#
# COMPACT_ATOMS: atom_id res chain seq x y z
N MET A 1 22.53 30.23 58.23
CA MET A 1 22.59 31.60 57.69
C MET A 1 22.52 31.52 56.18
N ILE A 2 21.75 32.43 55.56
CA ILE A 2 21.56 32.69 54.11
C ILE A 2 20.71 31.62 53.38
N ALA A 3 19.37 31.76 53.32
CA ALA A 3 18.58 32.52 52.32
C ALA A 3 18.78 31.94 50.90
N GLY A 4 17.79 31.49 50.13
CA GLY A 4 16.36 31.79 50.09
C GLY A 4 16.07 32.35 48.70
N GLU A 5 15.44 31.58 47.80
CA GLU A 5 14.80 32.13 46.59
C GLU A 5 13.76 31.16 46.02
N THR A 6 12.51 31.40 46.40
CA THR A 6 11.29 30.82 45.85
C THR A 6 10.89 31.59 44.58
N ARG A 7 10.73 30.89 43.46
CA ARG A 7 10.17 31.48 42.23
C ARG A 7 8.64 31.36 42.20
N PRO A 8 7.91 32.39 41.75
CA PRO A 8 6.45 32.42 41.80
C PRO A 8 5.78 31.68 40.63
N ASN A 9 4.65 31.08 40.97
CA ASN A 9 3.69 30.38 40.13
C ASN A 9 2.77 31.40 39.40
N PRO A 10 2.67 31.42 38.06
CA PRO A 10 1.70 32.26 37.38
C PRO A 10 0.34 31.57 37.26
N ALA A 11 -0.62 32.18 37.95
CA ALA A 11 -2.03 31.84 37.98
C ALA A 11 -2.72 31.80 36.60
N ASN A 12 -3.46 30.72 36.39
CA ASN A 12 -4.91 30.71 36.20
C ASN A 12 -5.52 31.88 35.37
N LYS A 13 -5.67 31.69 34.06
CA LYS A 13 -6.66 32.41 33.25
C LYS A 13 -7.76 31.44 32.79
N ARG A 14 -8.80 31.34 33.61
CA ARG A 14 -10.15 30.98 33.16
C ARG A 14 -10.66 32.09 32.23
N ASN A 15 -11.13 31.74 31.03
CA ASN A 15 -12.26 32.46 30.45
C ASN A 15 -13.06 31.62 29.44
N LYS A 16 -14.31 31.37 29.84
CA LYS A 16 -15.55 31.37 29.07
C LYS A 16 -15.42 31.36 27.54
N LYS A 17 -15.94 30.32 26.89
CA LYS A 17 -16.87 30.56 25.79
C LYS A 17 -17.98 29.52 25.72
N ASP A 18 -19.17 30.09 25.78
CA ASP A 18 -20.51 29.54 25.76
C ASP A 18 -20.91 28.83 24.46
N LYS A 19 -21.87 27.91 24.65
CA LYS A 19 -23.06 27.65 23.83
C LYS A 19 -22.86 27.29 22.35
N ARG A 20 -23.08 26.01 22.05
CA ARG A 20 -24.04 25.59 21.00
C ARG A 20 -24.57 24.18 21.25
N LYS A 21 -25.60 24.09 22.11
CA LYS A 21 -26.58 22.99 22.14
C LYS A 21 -27.33 23.03 20.80
N ARG A 22 -27.17 22.02 19.95
CA ARG A 22 -28.15 21.72 18.88
C ARG A 22 -28.94 20.48 19.27
N ARG A 23 -30.25 20.71 19.27
CA ARG A 23 -31.33 19.84 19.74
C ARG A 23 -31.47 18.63 18.82
N ARG A 24 -31.59 17.45 19.41
CA ARG A 24 -32.19 16.27 18.79
C ARG A 24 -33.72 16.48 18.72
N PRO A 25 -34.39 16.11 17.63
CA PRO A 25 -35.82 15.81 17.68
C PRO A 25 -36.02 14.37 18.14
N SER A 26 -36.87 14.23 19.16
CA SER A 26 -37.49 13.01 19.65
C SER A 26 -38.89 12.89 19.05
N GLY A 27 -39.20 11.74 18.44
CA GLY A 27 -40.53 11.12 18.35
C GLY A 27 -40.26 9.61 18.46
N ARG A 28 -40.80 8.86 19.44
CA ARG A 28 -42.21 8.48 19.67
C ARG A 28 -42.86 7.97 18.40
N ASP A 29 -43.62 6.89 18.34
CA ASP A 29 -43.97 5.70 19.14
C ASP A 29 -44.70 4.82 18.09
N ASP A 30 -44.79 3.50 18.30
CA ASP A 30 -45.72 2.50 17.69
C ASP A 30 -44.94 1.19 17.56
N ASP A 31 -45.05 0.23 18.47
CA ASP A 31 -46.23 -0.59 18.83
C ASP A 31 -46.68 -1.51 17.69
N GLY A 32 -46.79 -2.80 18.00
CA GLY A 32 -47.15 -3.84 17.02
C GLY A 32 -46.32 -5.11 17.11
N GLY A 33 -46.48 -5.86 18.20
CA GLY A 33 -46.16 -7.29 18.21
C GLY A 33 -47.16 -8.09 17.38
N VAL A 34 -46.67 -9.11 16.66
CA VAL A 34 -47.47 -10.27 16.26
C VAL A 34 -46.57 -11.51 16.32
N GLU A 35 -46.93 -12.42 17.22
CA GLU A 35 -46.54 -13.82 17.19
C GLU A 35 -47.18 -14.52 15.99
N SER A 36 -46.44 -15.42 15.33
CA SER A 36 -47.04 -16.61 14.72
C SER A 36 -45.99 -17.68 14.46
N ARG A 37 -46.09 -18.76 15.24
CA ARG A 37 -45.60 -20.11 14.95
C ARG A 37 -46.41 -20.73 13.80
N SER A 38 -45.76 -21.43 12.88
CA SER A 38 -46.25 -22.65 12.18
C SER A 38 -45.15 -23.14 11.21
N THR A 39 -44.49 -24.27 11.47
CA THR A 39 -44.79 -25.66 11.01
C THR A 39 -44.30 -26.01 9.59
N THR A 40 -43.28 -26.89 9.57
CA THR A 40 -43.11 -28.11 8.73
C THR A 40 -43.23 -28.07 7.20
N SER A 41 -42.13 -28.45 6.53
CA SER A 41 -42.01 -29.42 5.39
C SER A 41 -40.58 -29.28 4.82
N ILE A 42 -39.60 -30.16 5.09
CA ILE A 42 -39.30 -31.47 4.47
C ILE A 42 -39.62 -31.53 2.96
N GLU A 43 -38.65 -32.09 2.20
CA GLU A 43 -38.64 -32.41 0.75
C GLU A 43 -38.10 -31.26 -0.14
N ASN A 44 -37.15 -31.41 -1.07
CA ASN A 44 -36.48 -32.56 -1.67
C ASN A 44 -35.08 -32.18 -2.17
N CYS A 45 -34.16 -33.13 -2.01
CA CYS A 45 -32.89 -33.24 -2.73
C CYS A 45 -33.16 -33.87 -4.11
N PRO A 46 -32.45 -33.48 -5.18
CA PRO A 46 -32.16 -34.42 -6.25
C PRO A 46 -30.64 -34.60 -6.41
N THR A 47 -30.24 -35.84 -6.15
CA THR A 47 -28.97 -36.44 -6.49
C THR A 47 -28.93 -36.85 -7.97
N VAL A 48 -27.80 -36.55 -8.60
CA VAL A 48 -27.12 -37.23 -9.72
C VAL A 48 -27.85 -37.39 -11.07
N ALA A 49 -27.28 -36.79 -12.11
CA ALA A 49 -27.15 -37.42 -13.42
C ALA A 49 -25.81 -37.03 -14.06
N ASN A 50 -24.98 -38.05 -14.30
CA ASN A 50 -23.85 -37.99 -15.23
C ASN A 50 -24.41 -38.03 -16.65
N ASP A 51 -23.92 -37.16 -17.53
CA ASP A 51 -23.91 -37.28 -18.99
C ASP A 51 -22.74 -36.38 -19.47
N ASP A 52 -21.56 -36.93 -19.76
CA ASP A 52 -21.12 -37.32 -21.10
C ASP A 52 -21.78 -36.52 -22.24
N MET A 53 -21.11 -35.47 -22.71
CA MET A 53 -21.39 -34.85 -24.00
C MET A 53 -20.22 -33.97 -24.44
N GLY A 54 -19.42 -34.51 -25.35
CA GLY A 54 -19.05 -33.80 -26.58
C GLY A 54 -18.17 -32.57 -26.44
N THR A 55 -16.86 -32.81 -26.47
CA THR A 55 -15.82 -31.84 -26.81
C THR A 55 -16.10 -31.19 -28.17
N THR A 56 -16.90 -30.13 -28.20
CA THR A 56 -16.98 -29.24 -29.35
C THR A 56 -15.85 -28.22 -29.23
N ILE A 57 -14.71 -28.53 -29.85
CA ILE A 57 -13.61 -27.59 -30.01
C ILE A 57 -14.06 -26.52 -31.02
N ILE A 58 -14.68 -25.45 -30.52
CA ILE A 58 -14.82 -24.22 -31.29
C ILE A 58 -13.43 -23.59 -31.35
N ARG A 59 -12.70 -23.90 -32.43
CA ARG A 59 -11.47 -23.19 -32.82
C ARG A 59 -11.84 -21.77 -33.27
N SER A 60 -12.17 -20.89 -32.33
CA SER A 60 -12.06 -19.46 -32.59
C SER A 60 -10.61 -19.04 -32.33
N ASN A 61 -10.01 -18.33 -33.28
CA ASN A 61 -8.70 -17.66 -33.19
C ASN A 61 -8.65 -16.67 -32.00
N GLY A 62 -8.52 -17.21 -30.79
CA GLY A 62 -8.72 -16.50 -29.54
C GLY A 62 -7.49 -15.70 -29.13
N ARG A 63 -7.46 -14.43 -29.51
CA ARG A 63 -6.88 -13.40 -28.65
C ARG A 63 -7.57 -13.51 -27.28
N VAL A 64 -6.80 -13.76 -26.22
CA VAL A 64 -7.31 -13.76 -24.83
C VAL A 64 -7.99 -12.42 -24.59
N ARG A 65 -9.31 -12.41 -24.35
CA ARG A 65 -10.03 -11.19 -24.01
C ARG A 65 -9.63 -10.79 -22.58
N PHE A 66 -8.98 -9.64 -22.42
CA PHE A 66 -9.10 -8.86 -21.18
C PHE A 66 -10.60 -8.64 -20.96
N GLY A 67 -11.23 -9.26 -19.94
CA GLY A 67 -12.68 -9.09 -19.79
C GLY A 67 -13.38 -9.90 -18.69
N ASP A 68 -13.09 -11.19 -18.51
CA ASP A 68 -13.98 -12.01 -17.67
C ASP A 68 -13.48 -12.12 -16.22
N PHE A 69 -13.50 -11.00 -15.49
CA PHE A 69 -13.25 -11.01 -14.05
C PHE A 69 -14.54 -11.35 -13.29
N PRO A 70 -14.48 -12.19 -12.23
CA PRO A 70 -15.67 -12.51 -11.41
C PRO A 70 -16.06 -11.37 -10.46
N TYR A 71 -15.48 -10.19 -10.63
CA TYR A 71 -15.67 -8.97 -9.83
C TYR A 71 -15.61 -7.74 -10.75
N PRO A 72 -16.22 -6.61 -10.34
CA PRO A 72 -16.10 -5.35 -11.05
C PRO A 72 -14.64 -4.89 -11.12
N THR A 73 -14.21 -4.41 -12.28
CA THR A 73 -12.88 -3.82 -12.49
C THR A 73 -13.02 -2.35 -12.89
N ASP A 74 -12.22 -1.47 -12.27
CA ASP A 74 -11.99 -0.12 -12.78
C ASP A 74 -10.70 -0.16 -13.61
N TYR A 75 -10.80 0.36 -14.82
CA TYR A 75 -9.68 0.48 -15.72
C TYR A 75 -8.46 1.17 -15.08
N ASN A 76 -8.68 2.17 -14.23
CA ASN A 76 -7.63 2.91 -13.54
C ASN A 76 -6.98 2.16 -12.37
N ASP A 77 -7.37 0.91 -12.09
CA ASP A 77 -6.81 0.13 -10.97
C ASP A 77 -5.73 -0.88 -11.38
N HIS A 78 -5.43 -0.98 -12.68
CA HIS A 78 -4.45 -1.95 -13.21
C HIS A 78 -3.02 -1.40 -13.08
N PHE A 79 -2.52 -1.36 -11.84
CA PHE A 79 -1.13 -1.02 -11.53
C PHE A 79 -0.36 -2.28 -11.15
N GLU A 80 0.45 -2.82 -12.05
CA GLU A 80 1.24 -4.01 -11.72
C GLU A 80 2.45 -3.66 -10.87
N THR A 81 2.59 -4.35 -9.73
CA THR A 81 3.70 -4.15 -8.79
C THR A 81 5.03 -4.48 -9.45
N PRO A 82 6.02 -3.57 -9.45
CA PRO A 82 7.33 -3.85 -10.03
C PRO A 82 8.14 -4.83 -9.17
N ALA A 83 9.02 -5.61 -9.80
CA ALA A 83 9.88 -6.59 -9.12
C ALA A 83 10.64 -6.02 -7.93
N ARG A 84 11.18 -4.80 -8.07
CA ARG A 84 11.90 -4.09 -6.99
C ARG A 84 11.07 -3.89 -5.72
N ALA A 85 9.76 -3.70 -5.84
CA ALA A 85 8.92 -3.49 -4.66
C ALA A 85 8.87 -4.76 -3.81
N TYR A 86 8.88 -5.95 -4.44
CA TYR A 86 9.01 -7.23 -3.76
C TYR A 86 10.43 -7.45 -3.19
N GLU A 87 11.47 -7.05 -3.92
CA GLU A 87 12.86 -7.09 -3.42
C GLU A 87 13.04 -6.26 -2.15
N ASP A 88 12.37 -5.12 -2.06
CA ASP A 88 12.48 -4.22 -0.90
C ASP A 88 11.88 -4.83 0.38
N ILE A 89 10.80 -5.60 0.27
CA ILE A 89 10.14 -6.25 1.43
C ILE A 89 10.67 -7.65 1.74
N PHE A 90 11.41 -8.27 0.81
CA PHE A 90 11.98 -9.60 0.98
C PHE A 90 12.67 -9.83 2.33
N PRO A 91 13.59 -8.97 2.83
CA PRO A 91 14.26 -9.23 4.10
C PRO A 91 13.31 -9.30 5.31
N LEU A 92 12.15 -8.66 5.25
CA LEU A 92 11.13 -8.78 6.30
C LEU A 92 10.34 -10.08 6.16
N LEU A 93 10.01 -10.48 4.92
CA LEU A 93 9.36 -11.77 4.67
C LEU A 93 10.26 -12.91 5.13
N GLU A 94 11.54 -12.89 4.76
CA GLU A 94 12.55 -13.85 5.19
C GLU A 94 12.68 -13.88 6.72
N TYR A 95 12.79 -12.71 7.37
CA TYR A 95 12.85 -12.62 8.83
C TYR A 95 11.65 -13.29 9.51
N ILE A 96 10.44 -13.06 8.99
CA ILE A 96 9.20 -13.69 9.51
C ILE A 96 9.26 -15.20 9.33
N LEU A 97 9.57 -15.66 8.12
CA LEU A 97 9.60 -17.07 7.76
C LEU A 97 10.67 -17.84 8.56
N ALA A 98 11.84 -17.25 8.77
CA ALA A 98 12.94 -17.82 9.55
C ALA A 98 12.65 -17.88 11.06
N GLY A 99 11.70 -17.07 11.53
CA GLY A 99 11.21 -17.08 12.91
C GLY A 99 10.13 -18.12 13.16
N TRP A 100 9.51 -18.70 12.13
CA TRP A 100 8.47 -19.71 12.30
C TRP A 100 9.04 -21.03 12.81
N GLY A 101 8.35 -21.64 13.77
CA GLY A 101 8.76 -22.88 14.42
C GLY A 101 9.86 -22.71 15.48
N LYS A 102 10.16 -21.47 15.88
CA LYS A 102 11.03 -21.17 17.03
C LYS A 102 10.22 -20.63 18.20
N ASP A 103 10.59 -21.04 19.42
CA ASP A 103 10.06 -20.45 20.64
C ASP A 103 10.68 -19.06 20.90
N ASP A 104 10.26 -18.41 21.99
CA ASP A 104 10.80 -17.12 22.42
C ASP A 104 12.30 -17.17 22.77
N ALA A 105 12.86 -18.38 22.99
CA ALA A 105 14.28 -18.61 23.20
C ALA A 105 15.04 -18.93 21.89
N GLY A 106 14.37 -18.89 20.74
CA GLY A 106 14.95 -19.20 19.43
C GLY A 106 15.19 -20.70 19.20
N LYS A 107 14.73 -21.58 20.09
CA LYS A 107 14.84 -23.02 19.95
C LYS A 107 13.73 -23.54 19.04
N ILE A 108 14.09 -24.49 18.19
CA ILE A 108 13.12 -25.18 17.33
C ILE A 108 12.11 -25.90 18.24
N THR A 109 10.83 -25.58 18.10
CA THR A 109 9.76 -26.24 18.84
C THR A 109 9.23 -27.40 17.99
N THR A 110 9.36 -28.62 18.50
CA THR A 110 8.70 -29.80 17.91
C THR A 110 7.23 -29.91 18.32
N ASP A 111 6.79 -29.06 19.24
CA ASP A 111 5.43 -29.05 19.74
C ASP A 111 4.52 -28.26 18.79
N THR A 112 3.82 -28.98 17.90
CA THR A 112 2.79 -28.45 17.01
C THR A 112 1.58 -27.88 17.78
N THR A 113 1.46 -28.13 19.08
CA THR A 113 0.41 -27.56 19.95
C THR A 113 0.84 -26.26 20.65
N ILE A 114 2.16 -25.98 20.74
CA ILE A 114 2.73 -24.68 21.16
C ILE A 114 2.98 -23.78 19.94
N ALA A 115 2.52 -24.18 18.76
CA ALA A 115 2.18 -23.18 17.76
C ALA A 115 1.05 -22.35 18.38
N GLY A 116 1.37 -21.17 18.92
CA GLY A 116 0.39 -20.30 19.58
C GLY A 116 -0.76 -19.95 18.63
N PRO A 117 -1.57 -18.90 18.89
CA PRO A 117 -2.58 -18.44 17.92
C PRO A 117 -2.02 -18.07 16.52
N GLN A 118 -0.70 -18.21 16.31
CA GLN A 118 0.09 -18.15 15.07
C GLN A 118 0.37 -19.52 14.42
N GLY A 119 -0.39 -20.58 14.74
CA GLY A 119 -0.22 -21.88 14.10
C GLY A 119 -0.20 -21.73 12.58
N ARG A 120 0.82 -22.31 11.92
CA ARG A 120 0.93 -22.34 10.45
C ARG A 120 -0.46 -22.66 9.91
N HIS A 121 -0.98 -21.71 9.17
CA HIS A 121 -2.21 -21.89 8.45
C HIS A 121 -1.93 -22.60 7.10
N GLY A 122 -0.68 -22.78 6.70
CA GLY A 122 -0.28 -23.71 5.64
C GLY A 122 -0.31 -25.20 6.01
N CYS A 123 -0.16 -26.06 4.99
CA CYS A 123 0.26 -27.44 5.17
C CYS A 123 1.62 -27.47 5.88
N GLU A 124 1.92 -28.54 6.63
CA GLU A 124 2.93 -28.55 7.71
C GLU A 124 4.34 -28.05 7.30
N ASN A 125 4.68 -28.06 6.00
CA ASN A 125 6.01 -27.73 5.47
C ASN A 125 6.06 -26.55 4.48
N GLU A 126 4.98 -25.79 4.27
CA GLU A 126 4.96 -24.72 3.26
C GLU A 126 4.24 -23.46 3.78
N ALA A 127 4.87 -22.30 3.58
CA ALA A 127 4.33 -20.99 3.90
C ALA A 127 3.43 -20.47 2.77
N ILE A 128 2.21 -20.02 3.07
CA ILE A 128 1.32 -19.44 2.05
C ILE A 128 1.36 -17.92 2.11
N ILE A 129 1.85 -17.30 1.03
CA ILE A 129 1.76 -15.85 0.81
C ILE A 129 0.53 -15.59 -0.07
N TYR A 130 -0.40 -14.78 0.41
CA TYR A 130 -1.65 -14.50 -0.27
C TYR A 130 -1.67 -13.10 -0.85
N ASP A 131 -2.03 -13.00 -2.14
CA ASP A 131 -2.39 -11.76 -2.80
C ASP A 131 -3.84 -11.88 -3.33
N PRO A 132 -4.82 -11.20 -2.69
CA PRO A 132 -6.22 -11.30 -3.05
C PRO A 132 -6.61 -10.60 -4.37
N TYR A 133 -5.79 -9.68 -4.90
CA TYR A 133 -6.17 -8.87 -6.05
C TYR A 133 -5.48 -9.35 -7.31
N TYR A 134 -6.21 -10.13 -8.12
CA TYR A 134 -5.69 -10.69 -9.35
C TYR A 134 -5.88 -9.73 -10.54
N CYS A 135 -4.79 -9.46 -11.26
CA CYS A 135 -4.78 -8.72 -12.53
C CYS A 135 -4.51 -9.69 -13.69
N ALA A 136 -3.24 -9.85 -14.08
CA ALA A 136 -2.79 -10.76 -15.13
C ALA A 136 -1.89 -11.91 -14.60
N GLY A 137 -1.74 -12.04 -13.27
CA GLY A 137 -0.94 -13.09 -12.64
C GLY A 137 0.56 -12.76 -12.45
N ARG A 138 1.07 -11.69 -13.09
CA ARG A 138 2.49 -11.32 -13.04
C ARG A 138 3.03 -11.05 -11.64
N ALA A 139 2.19 -10.54 -10.73
CA ALA A 139 2.53 -10.31 -9.33
C ALA A 139 3.10 -11.58 -8.66
N ALA A 140 2.47 -12.73 -8.88
CA ALA A 140 2.90 -14.00 -8.29
C ALA A 140 4.26 -14.45 -8.84
N SER A 141 4.46 -14.36 -10.16
CA SER A 141 5.74 -14.71 -10.79
C SER A 141 6.87 -13.82 -10.29
N LEU A 142 6.65 -12.50 -10.22
CA LEU A 142 7.69 -11.57 -9.74
C LEU A 142 8.07 -11.81 -8.29
N LEU A 143 7.09 -12.09 -7.43
CA LEU A 143 7.35 -12.39 -6.03
C LEU A 143 8.07 -13.74 -5.89
N ASP A 144 7.66 -14.78 -6.62
CA ASP A 144 8.34 -16.07 -6.66
C ASP A 144 9.81 -15.93 -7.08
N ASP A 145 10.04 -15.18 -8.16
CA ASP A 145 11.38 -14.91 -8.68
C ASP A 145 12.29 -14.23 -7.63
N VAL A 146 11.73 -13.33 -6.80
CA VAL A 146 12.50 -12.70 -5.72
C VAL A 146 12.92 -13.74 -4.69
N PHE A 147 12.04 -14.65 -4.30
CA PHE A 147 12.39 -15.74 -3.38
C PHE A 147 13.45 -16.66 -3.97
N ARG A 148 13.25 -17.17 -5.19
CA ARG A 148 14.20 -18.05 -5.88
C ARG A 148 15.60 -17.44 -6.04
N ARG A 149 15.69 -16.11 -6.22
CA ARG A 149 16.98 -15.41 -6.32
C ARG A 149 17.71 -15.22 -4.98
N ASN A 150 17.03 -15.42 -3.85
CA ASN A 150 17.57 -15.16 -2.52
C ASN A 150 17.46 -16.43 -1.64
N GLU A 151 17.84 -17.58 -2.18
CA GLU A 151 17.99 -18.80 -1.39
C GLU A 151 19.19 -18.71 -0.41
N PRO A 152 19.14 -19.41 0.74
CA PRO A 152 18.10 -20.34 1.17
C PRO A 152 16.92 -19.65 1.90
N HIS A 153 15.69 -20.13 1.67
CA HIS A 153 14.51 -19.75 2.45
C HIS A 153 13.57 -20.95 2.67
N PRO A 154 12.66 -20.91 3.67
CA PRO A 154 11.64 -21.94 3.83
C PRO A 154 10.77 -22.06 2.57
N ARG A 155 10.23 -23.26 2.30
CA ARG A 155 9.33 -23.49 1.15
C ARG A 155 8.11 -22.57 1.24
N ILE A 156 7.81 -21.89 0.13
CA ILE A 156 6.67 -20.98 0.02
C ILE A 156 5.74 -21.38 -1.12
N ARG A 157 4.47 -20.97 -1.02
CA ARG A 157 3.47 -20.99 -2.10
C ARG A 157 2.82 -19.62 -2.18
N ILE A 158 2.79 -19.05 -3.38
CA ILE A 158 2.08 -17.80 -3.63
C ILE A 158 0.67 -18.13 -4.09
N GLN A 159 -0.31 -17.76 -3.28
CA GLN A 159 -1.71 -17.88 -3.60
C GLN A 159 -2.21 -16.57 -4.21
N HIS A 160 -2.43 -16.60 -5.53
CA HIS A 160 -2.87 -15.45 -6.32
C HIS A 160 -3.81 -15.94 -7.42
N GLU A 161 -5.10 -16.02 -7.08
CA GLU A 161 -6.14 -16.62 -7.92
C GLU A 161 -7.17 -15.57 -8.32
N LYS A 162 -7.81 -15.76 -9.48
CA LYS A 162 -8.86 -14.88 -10.01
C LYS A 162 -10.16 -15.03 -9.23
N ARG A 163 -10.19 -14.51 -8.00
CA ARG A 163 -11.32 -14.60 -7.04
C ARG A 163 -11.81 -13.20 -6.67
N ASP A 164 -13.10 -13.08 -6.37
CA ASP A 164 -13.64 -11.86 -5.77
C ASP A 164 -13.33 -11.85 -4.28
N PHE A 165 -12.28 -11.11 -3.91
CA PHE A 165 -11.81 -10.98 -2.54
C PHE A 165 -12.88 -10.48 -1.56
N TYR A 166 -13.71 -9.52 -1.99
CA TYR A 166 -14.70 -8.95 -1.08
C TYR A 166 -15.87 -9.90 -0.88
N ARG A 167 -16.29 -10.59 -1.94
CA ARG A 167 -17.23 -11.69 -1.81
C ARG A 167 -16.68 -12.79 -0.91
N ASP A 168 -15.39 -13.12 -1.03
CA ASP A 168 -14.75 -14.10 -0.15
C ASP A 168 -14.77 -13.67 1.33
N ILE A 169 -14.59 -12.37 1.62
CA ILE A 169 -14.74 -11.84 2.98
C ILE A 169 -16.19 -11.99 3.46
N GLU A 170 -17.16 -11.57 2.64
CA GLU A 170 -18.59 -11.58 2.99
C GLU A 170 -19.12 -13.01 3.22
N GLN A 171 -18.63 -13.97 2.45
CA GLN A 171 -19.01 -15.38 2.53
C GLN A 171 -18.14 -16.19 3.52
N ASN A 172 -17.14 -15.57 4.15
CA ASN A 172 -16.12 -16.25 4.97
C ASN A 172 -15.40 -17.38 4.22
N THR A 173 -15.19 -17.23 2.91
CA THR A 173 -14.50 -18.18 2.02
C THR A 173 -13.10 -17.73 1.65
N VAL A 174 -12.53 -16.74 2.35
CA VAL A 174 -11.14 -16.33 2.18
C VAL A 174 -10.22 -17.55 2.35
N PRO A 175 -9.35 -17.86 1.38
CA PRO A 175 -8.45 -19.00 1.50
C PRO A 175 -7.56 -18.92 2.74
N ARG A 176 -7.07 -20.08 3.18
CA ARG A 176 -6.16 -20.16 4.31
C ARG A 176 -4.77 -19.67 3.86
N TYR A 177 -4.18 -18.73 4.61
CA TYR A 177 -2.87 -18.15 4.32
C TYR A 177 -2.12 -17.75 5.58
N ASP A 178 -0.81 -17.51 5.46
CA ASP A 178 0.06 -17.12 6.56
C ASP A 178 0.46 -15.64 6.50
N ILE A 179 0.80 -15.13 5.31
CA ILE A 179 1.23 -13.73 5.09
C ILE A 179 0.37 -13.11 4.00
N LEU A 180 -0.15 -11.90 4.23
CA LEU A 180 -0.82 -11.11 3.19
C LEU A 180 0.21 -10.18 2.51
N VAL A 181 0.43 -10.31 1.20
CA VAL A 181 1.28 -9.39 0.43
C VAL A 181 0.49 -8.94 -0.78
N THR A 182 0.22 -7.65 -0.88
CA THR A 182 -0.65 -7.17 -1.97
C THR A 182 -0.48 -5.70 -2.31
N ASN A 183 -0.94 -5.34 -3.50
CA ASN A 183 -1.08 -3.99 -4.04
C ASN A 183 -2.57 -3.78 -4.37
N PRO A 184 -3.38 -3.25 -3.44
CA PRO A 184 -4.81 -3.15 -3.64
C PRO A 184 -5.17 -2.14 -4.72
N PRO A 185 -6.35 -2.28 -5.36
CA PRO A 185 -6.91 -1.26 -6.23
C PRO A 185 -6.93 0.13 -5.57
N TYR A 186 -6.69 1.17 -6.37
CA TYR A 186 -6.54 2.54 -5.88
C TYR A 186 -7.78 3.42 -6.07
N SER A 187 -8.81 2.92 -6.75
CA SER A 187 -10.13 3.52 -6.82
C SER A 187 -10.94 3.26 -5.53
N GLY A 188 -12.15 3.83 -5.48
CA GLY A 188 -13.16 3.56 -4.46
C GLY A 188 -12.65 3.53 -3.02
N ASN A 189 -13.19 2.57 -2.25
CA ASN A 189 -12.85 2.30 -0.86
C ASN A 189 -11.91 1.09 -0.69
N HIS A 190 -11.32 0.58 -1.77
CA HIS A 190 -10.50 -0.63 -1.77
C HIS A 190 -9.34 -0.59 -0.76
N LYS A 191 -8.62 0.54 -0.70
CA LYS A 191 -7.53 0.78 0.26
C LYS A 191 -7.97 0.66 1.73
N GLU A 192 -9.13 1.24 2.05
CA GLU A 192 -9.69 1.20 3.42
C GLU A 192 -10.15 -0.22 3.77
N ARG A 193 -10.93 -0.87 2.88
CA ARG A 193 -11.40 -2.24 3.09
C ARG A 193 -10.23 -3.23 3.22
N CYS A 194 -9.20 -3.08 2.39
CA CYS A 194 -8.01 -3.92 2.43
C CYS A 194 -7.23 -3.73 3.74
N LEU A 195 -7.05 -2.49 4.17
CA LEU A 195 -6.38 -2.16 5.44
C LEU A 195 -7.15 -2.72 6.63
N ASP A 196 -8.48 -2.55 6.67
CA ASP A 196 -9.32 -3.05 7.75
C ASP A 196 -9.27 -4.58 7.83
N PHE A 197 -9.32 -5.26 6.69
CA PHE A 197 -9.12 -6.70 6.63
C PHE A 197 -7.74 -7.10 7.16
N ALA A 198 -6.66 -6.51 6.64
CA ALA A 198 -5.30 -6.86 7.00
C ALA A 198 -5.02 -6.66 8.50
N VAL A 199 -5.44 -5.52 9.06
CA VAL A 199 -5.31 -5.22 10.49
C VAL A 199 -6.20 -6.13 11.33
N GLY A 200 -7.41 -6.46 10.86
CA GLY A 200 -8.28 -7.43 11.52
C GLY A 200 -7.64 -8.82 11.62
N GLN A 201 -7.04 -9.29 10.53
CA GLN A 201 -6.34 -10.59 10.45
C GLN A 201 -5.10 -10.61 11.34
N LEU A 202 -4.36 -9.51 11.37
CA LEU A 202 -3.22 -9.35 12.27
C LEU A 202 -3.64 -9.34 13.74
N ARG A 203 -4.73 -8.66 14.11
CA ARG A 203 -5.21 -8.62 15.50
C ARG A 203 -5.77 -9.95 15.98
N ARG A 204 -6.49 -10.67 15.12
CA ARG A 204 -7.20 -11.91 15.48
C ARG A 204 -6.30 -13.14 15.40
N TYR A 205 -5.47 -13.22 14.36
CA TYR A 205 -4.72 -14.42 14.01
C TYR A 205 -3.21 -14.14 13.92
N ALA A 206 -2.76 -12.94 14.26
CA ALA A 206 -1.35 -12.57 14.19
C ALA A 206 -0.74 -12.76 12.79
N ARG A 207 -1.56 -12.67 11.74
CA ARG A 207 -1.12 -12.76 10.34
C ARG A 207 -0.48 -11.45 9.89
N PRO A 208 0.83 -11.44 9.57
CA PRO A 208 1.48 -10.23 9.08
C PRO A 208 0.94 -9.83 7.70
N PHE A 209 1.06 -8.55 7.40
CA PHE A 209 0.67 -8.01 6.11
C PHE A 209 1.68 -7.03 5.55
N PHE A 210 1.68 -6.91 4.23
CA PHE A 210 2.45 -5.96 3.44
C PHE A 210 1.51 -5.39 2.38
N LEU A 211 1.14 -4.12 2.53
CA LEU A 211 0.25 -3.42 1.61
C LEU A 211 1.03 -2.34 0.86
N LEU A 212 1.17 -2.46 -0.45
CA LEU A 212 1.76 -1.42 -1.28
C LEU A 212 0.68 -0.39 -1.60
N MET A 213 0.76 0.78 -0.99
CA MET A 213 -0.27 1.80 -1.16
C MET A 213 0.33 3.18 -1.41
N PRO A 214 -0.44 4.13 -1.97
CA PRO A 214 -0.01 5.51 -2.11
C PRO A 214 0.35 6.09 -0.74
N ASN A 215 1.45 6.82 -0.67
CA ASN A 215 1.98 7.38 0.57
C ASN A 215 0.98 8.26 1.32
N TYR A 216 0.09 8.97 0.61
CA TYR A 216 -0.95 9.81 1.21
C TYR A 216 -1.93 9.03 2.11
N VAL A 217 -2.01 7.69 1.96
CA VAL A 217 -2.86 6.83 2.80
C VAL A 217 -2.49 6.98 4.28
N ALA A 218 -1.20 7.15 4.58
CA ALA A 218 -0.71 7.32 5.95
C ALA A 218 -1.32 8.54 6.68
N MET A 219 -1.81 9.52 5.91
CA MET A 219 -2.42 10.75 6.44
C MET A 219 -3.95 10.70 6.48
N LYS A 220 -4.57 9.60 6.03
CA LYS A 220 -6.03 9.47 5.99
C LYS A 220 -6.59 9.13 7.37
N GLU A 221 -7.80 9.61 7.62
CA GLU A 221 -8.50 9.39 8.90
C GLU A 221 -8.72 7.89 9.16
N TYR A 222 -9.16 7.13 8.16
CA TYR A 222 -9.33 5.68 8.31
C TYR A 222 -8.02 4.98 8.69
N PHE A 223 -6.88 5.43 8.15
CA PHE A 223 -5.58 4.86 8.50
C PHE A 223 -5.24 5.13 9.97
N ARG A 224 -5.41 6.38 10.41
CA ARG A 224 -5.18 6.77 11.80
C ARG A 224 -6.09 5.99 12.75
N ARG A 225 -7.37 5.88 12.43
CA ARG A 225 -8.35 5.12 13.20
C ARG A 225 -7.97 3.64 13.32
N THR A 226 -7.70 2.99 12.19
CA THR A 226 -7.48 1.54 12.14
C THR A 226 -6.12 1.15 12.71
N VAL A 227 -5.05 1.90 12.41
CA VAL A 227 -3.66 1.57 12.76
C VAL A 227 -3.20 2.23 14.07
N LEU A 228 -3.52 3.51 14.28
CA LEU A 228 -3.00 4.29 15.42
C LEU A 228 -3.95 4.29 16.63
N GLU A 229 -5.24 4.54 16.42
CA GLU A 229 -6.23 4.80 17.48
C GLU A 229 -6.93 3.55 18.00
N GLY A 230 -6.93 2.44 17.24
CA GLY A 230 -7.42 1.14 17.68
C GLY A 230 -6.65 0.51 18.86
N SER A 231 -5.73 1.26 19.47
CA SER A 231 -4.88 0.90 20.61
C SER A 231 -5.41 1.46 21.96
N THR A 232 -6.64 1.98 22.01
CA THR A 232 -7.23 2.61 23.23
C THR A 232 -7.71 1.63 24.29
N GLY A 233 -7.53 0.32 24.10
CA GLY A 233 -7.62 -0.70 25.15
C GLY A 233 -6.23 -1.17 25.60
N PRO A 234 -6.09 -1.85 26.76
CA PRO A 234 -4.81 -2.34 27.29
C PRO A 234 -4.17 -3.49 26.47
N LYS A 235 -4.54 -3.64 25.18
CA LYS A 235 -4.06 -4.70 24.30
C LYS A 235 -3.03 -4.14 23.32
N LYS A 236 -1.80 -4.64 23.47
CA LYS A 236 -0.61 -4.57 22.60
C LYS A 236 -0.78 -3.72 21.32
N GLY A 237 -0.07 -2.60 21.25
CA GLY A 237 -0.02 -1.75 20.07
C GLY A 237 0.37 -2.52 18.81
N LEU A 238 -0.22 -2.13 17.68
CA LEU A 238 0.13 -2.67 16.38
C LEU A 238 1.53 -2.18 15.97
N HIS A 239 2.46 -3.10 15.80
CA HIS A 239 3.78 -2.77 15.25
C HIS A 239 3.68 -2.59 13.73
N THR A 240 3.87 -1.34 13.29
CA THR A 240 3.81 -0.96 11.88
C THR A 240 5.18 -0.48 11.43
N PHE A 241 5.65 -1.02 10.32
CA PHE A 241 6.83 -0.52 9.61
C PHE A 241 6.38 0.06 8.27
N TYR A 242 7.19 0.98 7.75
CA TYR A 242 7.00 1.52 6.42
C TYR A 242 8.29 1.35 5.63
N ILE A 243 8.18 0.80 4.43
CA ILE A 243 9.31 0.71 3.50
C ILE A 243 9.04 1.67 2.35
N ALA A 244 9.86 2.72 2.30
CA ALA A 244 9.82 3.72 1.25
C ALA A 244 10.94 3.43 0.23
N PRO A 245 10.66 3.50 -1.09
CA PRO A 245 11.71 3.40 -2.09
C PRO A 245 12.71 4.56 -1.94
N SER A 246 13.84 4.43 -2.64
CA SER A 246 14.77 5.55 -2.78
C SER A 246 14.09 6.74 -3.47
N PRO A 247 14.33 7.99 -3.02
CA PRO A 247 13.79 9.19 -3.67
C PRO A 247 14.11 9.28 -5.16
N ASP A 248 15.29 8.83 -5.54
CA ASP A 248 15.80 8.89 -6.92
C ASP A 248 15.30 7.73 -7.77
N ASN A 249 14.63 6.75 -7.16
CA ASN A 249 14.14 5.56 -7.83
C ASN A 249 12.78 5.09 -7.24
N PRO A 250 11.72 5.89 -7.37
CA PRO A 250 10.38 5.56 -6.88
C PRO A 250 9.77 4.39 -7.67
N TYR A 251 8.85 3.63 -7.06
CA TYR A 251 8.17 2.53 -7.76
C TYR A 251 7.41 3.01 -9.02
N GLU A 252 7.85 2.49 -10.15
CA GLU A 252 7.22 2.60 -11.47
C GLU A 252 6.40 1.35 -11.69
N TYR A 253 5.15 1.54 -12.05
CA TYR A 253 4.21 0.46 -12.27
C TYR A 253 4.14 0.20 -13.76
N ASP A 254 4.05 -1.08 -14.11
CA ASP A 254 3.74 -1.44 -15.48
C ASP A 254 2.24 -1.27 -15.72
N HIS A 255 1.94 -0.68 -16.88
CA HIS A 255 0.60 -0.49 -17.37
C HIS A 255 0.40 -1.39 -18.59
N PRO A 256 -0.61 -2.29 -18.59
CA PRO A 256 -0.97 -2.95 -19.82
C PRO A 256 -1.31 -1.90 -20.90
N ASP A 257 -0.87 -2.13 -22.14
CA ASP A 257 -0.99 -1.15 -23.23
C ASP A 257 -2.42 -0.63 -23.38
N GLY A 258 -2.53 0.69 -23.52
CA GLY A 258 -3.83 1.35 -23.61
C GLY A 258 -4.61 1.34 -22.30
N THR A 259 -3.94 1.26 -21.13
CA THR A 259 -4.53 1.44 -19.79
C THR A 259 -3.91 2.61 -18.99
N GLY A 260 -4.74 3.55 -18.52
CA GLY A 260 -4.38 4.52 -17.47
C GLY A 260 -3.41 5.67 -17.84
N HIS A 261 -2.89 6.35 -16.80
CA HIS A 261 -1.82 7.35 -16.93
C HIS A 261 -0.46 6.65 -16.94
N GLN A 262 0.46 7.04 -17.84
CA GLN A 262 1.80 6.41 -17.94
C GLN A 262 2.64 6.47 -16.67
N VAL A 263 2.37 7.41 -15.77
CA VAL A 263 3.06 7.56 -14.49
C VAL A 263 2.00 7.70 -13.38
N PRO A 264 2.08 6.91 -12.30
CA PRO A 264 1.19 7.08 -11.16
C PRO A 264 1.31 8.51 -10.59
N PRO A 265 0.20 9.19 -10.27
CA PRO A 265 0.25 10.54 -9.72
C PRO A 265 0.62 10.57 -8.22
N PHE A 266 1.26 9.52 -7.72
CA PHE A 266 1.61 9.31 -6.32
C PHE A 266 2.89 8.47 -6.20
N ASN A 267 3.58 8.65 -5.09
CA ASN A 267 4.61 7.71 -4.65
C ASN A 267 3.95 6.65 -3.77
N SER A 268 4.38 5.41 -3.89
CA SER A 268 3.90 4.31 -3.06
C SER A 268 4.91 3.93 -2.00
N VAL A 269 4.41 3.43 -0.89
CA VAL A 269 5.19 2.88 0.22
C VAL A 269 4.54 1.59 0.66
N TRP A 270 5.35 0.65 1.15
CA TRP A 270 4.82 -0.53 1.81
C TRP A 270 4.40 -0.17 3.23
N PHE A 271 3.18 -0.56 3.60
CA PHE A 271 2.67 -0.55 4.96
C PHE A 271 2.74 -1.98 5.48
N CYS A 272 3.64 -2.21 6.44
CA CYS A 272 3.93 -3.54 6.94
C CYS A 272 3.42 -3.68 8.38
N GLY A 273 2.47 -4.57 8.62
CA GLY A 273 1.99 -4.91 9.96
C GLY A 273 2.57 -6.23 10.40
N LEU A 274 3.32 -6.24 11.51
CA LEU A 274 3.97 -7.44 12.03
C LEU A 274 3.43 -7.82 13.41
N ALA A 275 3.24 -9.12 13.64
CA ALA A 275 2.84 -9.65 14.95
C ALA A 275 4.08 -9.86 15.83
N CYS A 276 4.58 -8.79 16.46
CA CYS A 276 5.63 -8.93 17.46
C CYS A 276 5.03 -9.48 18.77
N LYS A 277 5.34 -10.73 19.10
CA LYS A 277 4.94 -11.35 20.39
C LYS A 277 5.58 -10.62 21.58
N VAL A 278 6.78 -10.08 21.37
CA VAL A 278 7.58 -9.40 22.38
C VAL A 278 7.52 -7.90 22.11
N VAL A 279 6.67 -7.22 22.86
CA VAL A 279 6.59 -5.76 22.90
C VAL A 279 7.86 -5.25 23.57
N GLY A 280 8.94 -5.14 22.79
CA GLY A 280 10.23 -4.65 23.24
C GLY A 280 10.96 -3.95 22.10
N THR A 281 11.63 -2.85 22.42
CA THR A 281 12.48 -2.08 21.50
C THR A 281 13.53 -2.94 20.78
N ALA A 282 13.96 -4.05 21.41
CA ALA A 282 14.91 -5.00 20.86
C ALA A 282 14.40 -5.71 19.58
N GLN A 283 13.10 -6.06 19.49
CA GLN A 283 12.58 -6.77 18.32
C GLN A 283 12.51 -5.85 17.10
N ASN A 284 12.05 -4.60 17.27
CA ASN A 284 12.07 -3.59 16.21
C ASN A 284 13.49 -3.39 15.66
N LYS A 285 14.48 -3.28 16.55
CA LYS A 285 15.87 -3.15 16.15
C LYS A 285 16.33 -4.34 15.31
N SER A 286 15.98 -5.56 15.70
CA SER A 286 16.39 -6.76 14.95
C SER A 286 15.79 -6.83 13.53
N VAL A 287 14.52 -6.42 13.37
CA VAL A 287 13.86 -6.33 12.05
C VAL A 287 14.54 -5.26 11.18
N ILE A 288 14.79 -4.08 11.75
CA ILE A 288 15.46 -2.97 11.04
C ILE A 288 16.91 -3.35 10.68
N ASP A 289 17.65 -3.98 11.59
CA ASP A 289 19.01 -4.44 11.36
C ASP A 289 19.06 -5.49 10.24
N ALA A 290 18.11 -6.43 10.20
CA ALA A 290 17.99 -7.42 9.13
C ALA A 290 17.74 -6.76 7.77
N PHE A 291 16.81 -5.79 7.72
CA PHE A 291 16.56 -5.00 6.51
C PHE A 291 17.80 -4.25 6.04
N ILE A 292 18.46 -3.50 6.95
CA ILE A 292 19.65 -2.71 6.63
C ILE A 292 20.78 -3.62 6.15
N ARG A 293 20.99 -4.76 6.82
CA ARG A 293 22.02 -5.74 6.45
C ARG A 293 21.81 -6.24 5.03
N PHE A 294 20.60 -6.70 4.71
CA PHE A 294 20.25 -7.22 3.39
C PHE A 294 20.47 -6.18 2.27
N HIS A 295 20.01 -4.95 2.48
CA HIS A 295 20.17 -3.88 1.48
C HIS A 295 21.57 -3.24 1.46
N SER A 296 22.42 -3.53 2.45
CA SER A 296 23.80 -3.04 2.48
C SER A 296 24.79 -3.95 1.76
N THR A 297 24.53 -5.26 1.73
CA THR A 297 25.39 -6.24 1.04
C THR A 297 25.14 -6.29 -0.47
N ARG A 298 23.99 -5.81 -0.94
CA ARG A 298 23.69 -5.72 -2.37
C ARG A 298 24.44 -4.56 -3.03
N ASP A 299 24.98 -4.84 -4.22
CA ASP A 299 25.83 -3.93 -4.98
C ASP A 299 25.17 -2.54 -5.19
N PRO A 300 25.76 -1.46 -4.66
CA PRO A 300 25.29 -0.09 -4.89
C PRO A 300 25.28 0.33 -6.37
N SER A 301 25.96 -0.40 -7.25
CA SER A 301 26.03 -0.12 -8.69
C SER A 301 24.70 -0.38 -9.42
N ARG A 302 23.77 -1.14 -8.81
CA ARG A 302 22.38 -1.17 -9.28
C ARG A 302 21.83 0.25 -9.14
N ARG A 303 21.64 0.93 -10.27
CA ARG A 303 21.34 2.37 -10.45
C ARG A 303 20.14 2.95 -9.68
N GLY A 304 19.48 2.17 -8.83
CA GLY A 304 18.39 2.62 -7.97
C GLY A 304 18.87 2.64 -6.53
N GLY A 305 18.86 3.81 -5.88
CA GLY A 305 19.30 3.95 -4.49
C GLY A 305 18.60 2.99 -3.51
N LYS A 306 19.11 2.93 -2.28
CA LYS A 306 18.63 1.98 -1.27
C LYS A 306 17.23 2.34 -0.75
N PRO A 307 16.33 1.36 -0.56
CA PRO A 307 15.06 1.59 0.13
C PRO A 307 15.31 1.91 1.61
N ARG A 308 14.33 2.55 2.25
CA ARG A 308 14.40 3.01 3.64
C ARG A 308 13.28 2.39 4.43
N ILE A 309 13.63 1.77 5.56
CA ILE A 309 12.68 1.29 6.55
C ILE A 309 12.55 2.31 7.68
N VAL A 310 11.31 2.56 8.11
CA VAL A 310 10.99 3.40 9.27
C VAL A 310 9.90 2.74 10.11
N SER A 311 9.84 3.06 11.39
CA SER A 311 8.97 2.42 12.37
C SER A 311 7.83 3.32 12.88
N SER A 312 7.81 4.58 12.45
CA SER A 312 6.76 5.52 12.81
C SER A 312 6.34 6.41 11.65
N LEU A 313 5.12 6.95 11.73
CA LEU A 313 4.63 7.93 10.77
C LEU A 313 5.48 9.20 10.77
N GLN A 314 6.00 9.61 11.92
CA GLN A 314 6.85 10.79 12.03
C GLN A 314 8.19 10.57 11.31
N GLU A 315 8.81 9.40 11.48
CA GLU A 315 10.01 9.02 10.72
C GLU A 315 9.72 8.97 9.21
N LEU A 316 8.56 8.44 8.80
CA LEU A 316 8.15 8.42 7.40
C LEU A 316 8.03 9.82 6.79
N ILE A 317 7.53 10.78 7.56
CA ILE A 317 7.50 12.20 7.16
C ILE A 317 8.93 12.75 7.06
N ASN A 318 9.78 12.48 8.04
CA ASN A 318 11.15 12.99 8.10
C ASN A 318 12.01 12.49 6.92
N VAL A 319 11.82 11.25 6.47
CA VAL A 319 12.53 10.71 5.29
C VAL A 319 11.92 11.17 3.95
N GLY A 320 10.90 12.02 3.98
CA GLY A 320 10.19 12.49 2.78
C GLY A 320 9.31 11.43 2.14
N GLY A 321 8.99 10.34 2.85
CA GLY A 321 8.10 9.30 2.37
C GLY A 321 6.66 9.80 2.25
N VAL A 322 6.26 10.77 3.08
CA VAL A 322 4.93 11.42 3.06
C VAL A 322 5.10 12.92 3.25
N SER A 323 4.33 13.72 2.50
CA SER A 323 4.22 15.15 2.78
C SER A 323 3.51 15.35 4.13
N GLY A 324 4.23 15.90 5.12
CA GLY A 324 3.64 16.26 6.42
C GLY A 324 2.58 17.36 6.31
N GLU A 325 2.49 18.03 5.15
CA GLU A 325 1.49 19.05 4.90
C GLU A 325 0.11 18.43 4.64
N ARG A 326 -0.91 19.00 5.28
CA ARG A 326 -2.30 18.69 4.92
C ARG A 326 -2.54 19.09 3.46
N ARG A 327 -2.80 18.10 2.61
CA ARG A 327 -3.16 18.33 1.20
C ARG A 327 -4.33 19.31 1.13
N LYS A 328 -4.11 20.45 0.49
CA LYS A 328 -5.15 21.47 0.23
C LYS A 328 -6.35 20.83 -0.47
N ASN A 329 -7.56 21.28 -0.16
CA ASN A 329 -8.79 20.68 -0.70
C ASN A 329 -8.88 20.86 -2.24
N PRO A 330 -9.70 20.08 -2.97
CA PRO A 330 -9.74 20.14 -4.44
C PRO A 330 -10.03 21.54 -5.01
N ARG A 331 -10.90 22.31 -4.35
CA ARG A 331 -11.21 23.69 -4.73
C ARG A 331 -10.01 24.62 -4.58
N GLN A 332 -9.27 24.51 -3.47
CA GLN A 332 -8.03 25.26 -3.24
C GLN A 332 -6.96 24.89 -4.27
N ARG A 333 -6.80 23.61 -4.60
CA ARG A 333 -5.87 23.18 -5.66
C ARG A 333 -6.27 23.71 -7.02
N ARG A 334 -7.56 23.68 -7.36
CA ARG A 334 -8.09 24.27 -8.60
C ARG A 334 -7.82 25.78 -8.65
N ARG A 335 -8.08 26.50 -7.56
CA ARG A 335 -7.81 27.95 -7.45
C ARG A 335 -6.32 28.25 -7.62
N MET A 336 -5.44 27.50 -6.97
CA MET A 336 -3.99 27.70 -7.13
C MET A 336 -3.52 27.40 -8.55
N ARG A 337 -4.03 26.35 -9.20
CA ARG A 337 -3.71 26.06 -10.61
C ARG A 337 -4.17 27.19 -11.54
N MET A 338 -5.37 27.75 -11.30
CA MET A 338 -5.87 28.90 -12.04
C MET A 338 -4.99 30.15 -11.81
N GLN A 339 -4.57 30.40 -10.57
CA GLN A 339 -3.68 31.52 -10.23
C GLN A 339 -2.30 31.36 -10.87
N GLN A 340 -1.72 30.15 -10.85
CA GLN A 340 -0.43 29.86 -11.48
C GLN A 340 -0.51 29.98 -13.02
N ALA A 341 -1.61 29.51 -13.63
CA ALA A 341 -1.83 29.67 -15.06
C ALA A 341 -1.96 31.15 -15.44
N ALA A 342 -2.67 31.95 -14.64
CA ALA A 342 -2.80 33.39 -14.86
C ALA A 342 -1.46 34.13 -14.74
N SER A 343 -0.64 33.80 -13.74
CA SER A 343 0.69 34.42 -13.56
C SER A 343 1.68 34.07 -14.67
N LEU A 344 1.58 32.86 -15.24
CA LEU A 344 2.42 32.44 -16.37
C LEU A 344 1.96 33.09 -17.69
N GLY A 345 0.66 33.33 -17.85
CA GLY A 345 0.11 34.09 -18.98
C GLY A 345 0.57 35.54 -18.99
N SER A 346 0.47 36.24 -17.85
CA SER A 346 0.88 37.65 -17.74
C SER A 346 2.37 37.89 -18.01
N HIS A 347 3.24 36.90 -17.72
CA HIS A 347 4.67 37.00 -18.00
C HIS A 347 5.01 36.82 -19.49
N ARG A 348 4.20 36.09 -20.26
CA ARG A 348 4.41 35.97 -21.70
C ARG A 348 4.02 37.25 -22.44
N ASP A 349 2.97 37.93 -22.00
CA ASP A 349 2.54 39.19 -22.60
C ASP A 349 3.51 40.34 -22.26
N ALA A 350 4.06 40.36 -21.04
CA ALA A 350 5.09 41.34 -20.66
C ALA A 350 6.41 41.17 -21.44
N ALA A 351 6.79 39.94 -21.79
CA ALA A 351 7.99 39.66 -22.59
C ALA A 351 7.80 39.99 -24.09
N ALA A 352 6.58 40.00 -24.60
CA ALA A 352 6.27 40.39 -25.98
C ALA A 352 6.28 41.92 -26.20
N VAL A 353 5.96 42.70 -25.17
CA VAL A 353 5.94 44.18 -25.23
C VAL A 353 7.35 44.80 -25.12
N GLY A 354 8.34 44.05 -24.63
CA GLY A 354 9.72 44.53 -24.45
C GLY A 354 10.65 44.43 -25.67
N LYS A 355 10.17 44.00 -26.85
CA LYS A 355 11.03 43.70 -28.02
C LYS A 355 10.84 44.60 -29.24
N SER A 356 10.18 45.74 -29.09
CA SER A 356 9.87 46.65 -30.19
C SER A 356 10.34 48.09 -29.96
N VAL A 357 11.58 48.28 -29.49
CA VAL A 357 12.32 49.56 -29.66
C VAL A 357 13.81 49.27 -29.70
N GLU A 358 14.37 48.99 -30.88
CA GLU A 358 15.73 49.41 -31.29
C GLU A 358 15.99 48.96 -32.74
N VAL A 359 15.65 49.84 -33.68
CA VAL A 359 16.16 49.81 -35.05
C VAL A 359 16.48 51.25 -35.45
N ASN A 360 17.75 51.65 -35.41
CA ASN A 360 18.47 52.26 -36.54
C ASN A 360 19.83 52.87 -36.15
N ALA A 361 20.88 52.34 -36.78
CA ALA A 361 22.13 52.97 -37.26
C ALA A 361 23.15 51.81 -37.36
N GLY A 362 23.41 51.20 -38.51
CA GLY A 362 24.01 51.79 -39.70
C GLY A 362 25.51 51.43 -39.72
N ASN A 363 25.90 50.38 -40.45
CA ASN A 363 27.12 50.37 -41.28
C ASN A 363 27.35 49.04 -42.03
N THR A 364 27.11 49.11 -43.33
CA THR A 364 28.00 48.78 -44.46
C THR A 364 29.23 47.86 -44.29
N LEU A 365 29.38 47.01 -45.34
CA LEU A 365 30.58 46.36 -45.91
C LEU A 365 31.06 45.01 -45.35
N GLY A 366 31.17 44.02 -46.26
CA GLY A 366 32.19 42.96 -46.14
C GLY A 366 31.80 41.56 -46.59
N THR A 367 31.65 41.34 -47.89
CA THR A 367 31.70 40.02 -48.55
C THR A 367 32.93 39.17 -48.15
N ARG A 368 32.76 37.88 -47.83
CA ARG A 368 33.54 36.79 -48.46
C ARG A 368 33.05 35.37 -48.12
N LEU A 369 32.91 34.59 -49.19
CA LEU A 369 32.76 33.13 -49.21
C LEU A 369 33.92 32.40 -48.51
N THR A 370 33.64 31.25 -47.90
CA THR A 370 34.27 29.97 -48.31
C THR A 370 33.51 28.75 -47.76
N ASN A 371 33.21 27.84 -48.67
CA ASN A 371 32.80 26.46 -48.42
C ASN A 371 33.92 25.65 -47.76
N LYS A 372 33.60 24.77 -46.80
CA LYS A 372 34.44 23.59 -46.57
C LYS A 372 33.64 22.37 -46.10
N LYS A 373 33.48 21.43 -47.04
CA LYS A 373 33.13 20.02 -46.84
C LYS A 373 34.15 19.33 -45.92
N LYS A 374 33.69 18.46 -45.02
CA LYS A 374 34.47 17.37 -44.38
C LYS A 374 33.50 16.21 -44.15
N LYS A 375 33.33 15.30 -45.10
CA LYS A 375 34.08 14.04 -45.33
C LYS A 375 34.08 13.11 -44.11
N ILE A 376 33.16 12.15 -44.19
CA ILE A 376 33.03 10.93 -43.37
C ILE A 376 34.21 10.01 -43.70
N GLY A 377 34.83 9.43 -42.68
CA GLY A 377 35.88 8.41 -42.77
C GLY A 377 35.50 7.23 -41.87
N LYS A 378 35.77 6.03 -42.40
CA LYS A 378 35.39 4.69 -41.94
C LYS A 378 35.82 4.33 -40.53
#